data_AF-A0A382U045-F1
#
_entry.id   AF-A0A382U045-F1
#
_cell.length_a   1.000
_cell.length_b   1.000
_cell.length_c   1.000
_cell.angle_alpha   90.00
_cell.angle_beta   90.00
_cell.angle_gamma   90.00
#
_symmetry.space_group_name_H-M   'P 1'
#
loop_
_entity.id
_entity.type
_entity.pdbx_description
1 polymer ?
#
loop_
_entity_poly.entity_id
_entity_poly.type
_entity_poly.pdbx_seq_one_letter_code
_entity_poly.pdbx_strand_id
1 'polypeptide(L)' 'NSSSAKFLFDFFEVLEDAAVAGKSVSIEWRYRSTDNSMKEAGEDFGEDMEEADYQLVEI' A
#
# COMPACT_ATOMS: atom_id res chain seq x y z
N ASN A 1 6.29 -11.69 8.48
CA ASN A 1 5.41 -12.49 9.35
C ASN A 1 4.07 -11.78 9.44
N SER A 2 3.06 -12.37 10.08
CA SER A 2 1.73 -11.75 10.21
C SER A 2 1.75 -10.43 10.99
N SER A 3 2.63 -10.27 11.98
CA SER A 3 2.72 -9.02 12.77
C SER A 3 3.19 -7.83 11.93
N SER A 4 4.18 -8.01 11.04
CA SER A 4 4.62 -6.96 10.13
C SER A 4 3.53 -6.57 9.13
N ALA A 5 2.78 -7.55 8.61
CA ALA A 5 1.68 -7.28 7.70
C ALA A 5 0.58 -6.46 8.39
N LYS A 6 0.17 -6.86 9.61
CA LYS A 6 -0.81 -6.10 10.39
C LYS A 6 -0.37 -4.66 10.65
N PHE A 7 0.90 -4.45 11.01
CA PHE A 7 1.43 -3.10 11.20
C PHE A 7 1.34 -2.26 9.91
N LEU A 8 1.61 -2.86 8.75
CA LEU A 8 1.50 -2.15 7.47
C LEU A 8 0.06 -1.74 7.16
N PHE A 9 -0.94 -2.62 7.43
CA PHE A 9 -2.35 -2.25 7.32
C PHE A 9 -2.70 -1.06 8.22
N ASP A 10 -2.41 -1.18 9.52
CA ASP A 10 -2.70 -0.12 10.49
C ASP A 10 -1.98 1.20 10.12
N PHE A 11 -0.81 1.14 9.46
CA PHE A 11 -0.06 2.31 9.00
C PHE A 11 -0.64 2.92 7.73
N PHE A 12 -1.08 2.12 6.76
CA PHE A 12 -1.68 2.62 5.53
C PHE A 12 -3.03 3.28 5.77
N GLU A 13 -3.83 2.79 6.73
CA GLU A 13 -5.05 3.49 7.17
C GLU A 13 -4.76 4.94 7.60
N VAL A 14 -3.66 5.17 8.33
CA VAL A 14 -3.26 6.53 8.76
C VAL A 14 -2.84 7.40 7.57
N LEU A 15 -2.25 6.82 6.54
CA LEU A 15 -1.88 7.53 5.32
C LEU A 15 -3.11 7.89 4.47
N GLU A 16 -4.09 6.99 4.41
CA GLU A 16 -5.37 7.23 3.74
C GLU A 16 -6.17 8.32 4.47
N ASP A 17 -6.30 8.26 5.80
CA ASP A 17 -6.93 9.32 6.60
C ASP A 17 -6.27 10.69 6.37
N ALA A 18 -4.94 10.69 6.19
CA ALA A 18 -4.20 11.90 5.87
C ALA A 18 -4.53 12.41 4.45
N ALA A 19 -4.70 11.51 3.48
CA ALA A 19 -5.13 11.85 2.12
C ALA A 19 -6.56 12.42 2.11
N VAL A 20 -7.50 11.76 2.80
CA VAL A 20 -8.89 12.21 3.00
C VAL A 20 -8.95 13.59 3.67
N ALA A 21 -8.02 13.91 4.56
CA ALA A 21 -7.89 15.24 5.16
C ALA A 21 -7.31 16.31 4.21
N GLY A 22 -7.09 15.98 2.94
CA GLY A 22 -6.62 16.89 1.89
C GLY A 22 -5.09 16.99 1.77
N LYS A 23 -4.33 16.06 2.36
CA LYS A 23 -2.88 16.02 2.16
C LYS A 23 -2.56 15.21 0.90
N SER A 24 -1.58 15.66 0.13
CA SER A 24 -1.06 14.85 -0.97
C SER A 24 -0.22 13.68 -0.42
N VAL A 25 -0.70 12.46 -0.62
CA VAL A 25 -0.03 11.22 -0.23
C VAL A 25 0.14 10.36 -1.47
N SER A 26 1.38 9.93 -1.74
CA SER A 26 1.72 9.04 -2.85
C SER A 26 2.44 7.80 -2.30
N ILE A 27 1.98 6.61 -2.70
CA ILE A 27 2.49 5.32 -2.22
C ILE A 27 2.90 4.48 -3.43
N GLU A 28 4.19 4.14 -3.49
CA GLU A 28 4.70 3.18 -4.48
C GLU A 28 5.02 1.85 -3.80
N TRP A 29 4.23 0.82 -4.11
CA TRP A 29 4.52 -0.53 -3.69
C TRP A 29 5.42 -1.23 -4.70
N ARG A 30 6.69 -1.38 -4.32
CA ARG A 30 7.73 -1.95 -5.20
C ARG A 30 7.90 -3.44 -4.97
N TYR A 31 7.80 -4.21 -6.05
CA TYR A 31 7.93 -5.66 -6.01
C TYR A 31 8.83 -6.17 -7.16
N ARG A 32 9.43 -7.35 -6.99
CA ARG A 32 10.21 -8.00 -8.05
C ARG A 32 9.30 -8.86 -8.90
N SER A 33 9.56 -8.93 -10.20
CA SER A 33 8.81 -9.80 -11.13
C SER A 33 8.77 -11.27 -10.75
N THR A 34 9.78 -11.75 -10.02
CA THR A 34 9.87 -13.13 -9.55
C THR A 34 9.14 -13.38 -8.23
N ASP A 35 8.61 -12.33 -7.59
CA ASP A 35 7.97 -12.40 -6.28
C ASP A 35 6.47 -12.10 -6.38
N ASN A 36 5.73 -13.10 -6.85
CA ASN A 36 4.27 -12.99 -7.03
C ASN A 36 3.54 -12.74 -5.71
N SER A 37 4.02 -13.30 -4.60
CA SER A 37 3.38 -13.08 -3.29
C SER A 37 3.52 -11.63 -2.83
N MET A 38 4.64 -10.96 -3.15
CA MET A 38 4.79 -9.53 -2.87
C MET A 38 3.89 -8.67 -3.78
N LYS A 39 3.69 -9.10 -5.03
CA LYS A 39 2.75 -8.46 -5.94
C LYS A 39 1.31 -8.57 -5.41
N GLU A 40 0.86 -9.79 -5.10
CA GLU A 40 -0.49 -10.06 -4.58
C GLU A 40 -0.76 -9.26 -3.29
N ALA A 41 0.19 -9.23 -2.37
CA ALA A 41 0.04 -8.42 -1.16
C ALA A 41 -0.14 -6.92 -1.47
N GLY A 42 0.59 -6.38 -2.45
CA GLY A 42 0.42 -5.00 -2.88
C GLY A 42 -0.93 -4.75 -3.55
N GLU A 43 -1.40 -5.69 -4.37
CA GLU A 43 -2.74 -5.63 -4.96
C GLU A 43 -3.80 -5.57 -3.85
N ASP A 44 -3.73 -6.45 -2.84
CA ASP A 44 -4.64 -6.44 -1.69
C ASP A 44 -4.62 -5.09 -0.93
N PHE A 45 -3.43 -4.51 -0.68
CA PHE A 45 -3.33 -3.21 0.00
C PHE A 45 -3.87 -2.05 -0.84
N GLY A 46 -3.69 -2.11 -2.16
CA GLY A 46 -4.13 -1.06 -3.07
C GLY A 46 -5.64 -0.98 -3.19
N GLU A 47 -6.38 -2.08 -2.95
CA GLU A 47 -7.84 -2.09 -2.96
C GLU A 47 -8.47 -1.17 -1.90
N ASP A 48 -7.75 -0.93 -0.79
CA ASP A 48 -8.21 -0.11 0.33
C ASP A 48 -7.83 1.39 0.21
N MET A 49 -7.05 1.78 -0.80
CA MET A 49 -6.59 3.17 -0.99
C MET A 49 -7.49 3.89 -2.00
N GLU A 50 -8.36 4.79 -1.53
CA GLU A 50 -9.30 5.52 -2.39
C GLU A 50 -8.81 6.94 -2.74
N GLU A 51 -8.24 7.66 -1.78
CA GLU A 51 -7.80 9.05 -1.91
C GLU A 51 -6.27 9.16 -2.08
N ALA A 52 -5.49 8.29 -1.43
CA ALA A 52 -4.05 8.24 -1.66
C ALA A 52 -3.70 7.80 -3.09
N ASP A 53 -2.70 8.44 -3.71
CA ASP A 53 -2.19 8.03 -5.03
C ASP A 53 -1.32 6.78 -4.89
N TYR A 54 -1.93 5.61 -5.08
CA TYR A 54 -1.29 4.31 -4.92
C TYR A 54 -0.89 3.69 -6.25
N GLN A 55 0.34 3.16 -6.34
CA GLN A 55 0.86 2.51 -7.54
C GLN A 55 1.67 1.25 -7.22
N LEU A 56 1.44 0.20 -8.01
CA LEU A 56 2.29 -0.98 -8.07
C LEU A 56 3.43 -0.76 -9.07
N VAL A 57 4.67 -0.94 -8.60
CA VAL A 57 5.87 -0.67 -9.40
C VAL A 57 6.78 -1.91 -9.39
N GLU A 58 6.96 -2.52 -10.56
CA GLU A 58 7.92 -3.63 -10.72
C GLU A 58 9.37 -3.11 -10.74
N ILE A 59 10.29 -3.80 -10.05
CA ILE A 59 11.73 -3.49 -9.97
C ILE A 59 12.64 -4.66 -10.34
#